data_AF-A0A2K3ZIX8-F1
#
_entry.id   AF-A0A2K3ZIX8-F1
#
_cell.length_a   1.000
_cell.length_b   1.000
_cell.length_c   1.000
_cell.angle_alpha   90.00
_cell.angle_beta   90.00
_cell.angle_gamma   90.00
#
_symmetry.space_group_name_H-M   'P 1'
#
loop_
_entity.id
_entity.type
_entity.pdbx_description
1 polymer ?
#
loop_
_entity_poly.entity_id
_entity_poly.type
_entity_poly.pdbx_seq_one_letter_code
_entity_poly.pdbx_strand_id
1 'polypeptide(L)'
;MKFNGWIITIKYNGEHEVVTNENTLLVIDEEYDVALVLKETNGFIKVSHVNYGSDFYVNADTKELILEIRNPYNAKLPDMN
;
A
#
# COMPACT_ATOMS: atom_id res chain seq x y z
N MET A 1 3.53 9.48 -3.63
CA MET A 1 2.37 10.13 -4.29
C MET A 1 1.58 10.99 -3.30
N LYS A 2 0.68 11.85 -3.76
CA LYS A 2 -0.24 12.60 -2.88
C LYS A 2 -1.63 11.96 -2.90
N PHE A 3 -2.27 11.83 -1.75
CA PHE A 3 -3.64 11.33 -1.60
C PHE A 3 -4.33 12.07 -0.46
N ASN A 4 -5.38 12.83 -0.76
CA ASN A 4 -6.14 13.60 0.23
C ASN A 4 -5.31 14.45 1.20
N GLY A 5 -4.31 15.15 0.66
CA GLY A 5 -3.41 16.02 1.43
C GLY A 5 -2.33 15.26 2.23
N TRP A 6 -2.30 13.94 2.15
CA TRP A 6 -1.23 13.10 2.68
C TRP A 6 -0.20 12.77 1.59
N ILE A 7 1.05 12.64 2.01
CA ILE A 7 2.13 12.09 1.19
C ILE A 7 2.17 10.59 1.48
N ILE A 8 1.85 9.78 0.46
CA ILE A 8 1.84 8.32 0.56
C ILE A 8 3.06 7.76 -0.16
N THR A 9 3.80 6.90 0.53
CA THR A 9 4.91 6.12 -0.06
C THR A 9 4.58 4.65 0.07
N ILE A 10 4.51 3.94 -1.06
CA ILE A 10 4.26 2.49 -1.09
C ILE A 10 5.58 1.82 -1.44
N LYS A 11 6.05 0.94 -0.55
CA LYS A 11 7.16 0.02 -0.79
C LYS A 11 6.56 -1.37 -0.93
N TYR A 12 6.54 -1.86 -2.16
CA TYR A 12 6.05 -3.20 -2.50
C TYR A 12 7.16 -3.94 -3.23
N ASN A 13 7.38 -5.21 -2.90
CA ASN A 13 8.34 -6.06 -3.61
C ASN A 13 7.61 -6.86 -4.69
N GLY A 14 8.04 -6.72 -5.95
CA GLY A 14 7.36 -7.29 -7.12
C GLY A 14 6.57 -6.27 -7.93
N GLU A 15 6.01 -6.72 -9.06
CA GLU A 15 5.15 -5.89 -9.89
C GLU A 15 3.84 -5.59 -9.16
N HIS A 16 3.36 -4.36 -9.31
CA HIS A 16 2.10 -3.91 -8.72
C HIS A 16 1.57 -2.70 -9.47
N GLU A 17 0.26 -2.52 -9.40
CA GLU A 17 -0.45 -1.34 -9.86
C GLU A 17 -0.98 -0.54 -8.68
N VAL A 18 -0.94 0.79 -8.80
CA VAL A 18 -1.59 1.70 -7.87
C VAL A 18 -2.75 2.39 -8.59
N VAL A 19 -3.97 2.05 -8.19
CA VAL A 19 -5.20 2.63 -8.73
C VAL A 19 -5.76 3.62 -7.72
N THR A 20 -6.09 4.83 -8.15
CA THR A 20 -6.60 5.86 -7.25
C THR A 20 -7.78 6.62 -7.85
N ASN A 21 -8.72 6.99 -7.01
CA ASN A 21 -9.73 8.01 -7.29
C ASN A 21 -9.75 9.04 -6.15
N GLU A 22 -10.79 9.87 -6.10
CA GLU A 22 -10.91 10.95 -5.11
C GLU A 22 -10.79 10.45 -3.66
N ASN A 23 -11.41 9.32 -3.33
CA ASN A 23 -11.57 8.88 -1.93
C ASN A 23 -10.96 7.51 -1.65
N THR A 24 -10.41 6.82 -2.65
CA THR A 24 -9.88 5.46 -2.52
C THR A 24 -8.56 5.33 -3.28
N LEU A 25 -7.60 4.66 -2.63
CA LEU A 25 -6.37 4.19 -3.24
C LEU A 25 -6.30 2.68 -3.04
N LEU A 26 -6.00 1.96 -4.12
CA LEU A 26 -5.80 0.52 -4.16
C LEU A 26 -4.36 0.21 -4.58
N VAL A 27 -3.77 -0.80 -3.96
CA VAL A 27 -2.58 -1.47 -4.48
C VAL A 27 -3.02 -2.87 -4.89
N ILE A 28 -2.77 -3.21 -6.14
CA ILE A 28 -3.12 -4.48 -6.76
C ILE A 28 -1.80 -5.13 -7.17
N ASP A 29 -1.60 -6.39 -6.80
CA ASP A 29 -0.39 -7.12 -7.21
C ASP A 29 -0.52 -7.73 -8.63
N GLU A 30 0.54 -8.41 -9.06
CA GLU A 30 0.62 -9.04 -10.38
C GLU A 30 -0.41 -10.16 -10.63
N GLU A 31 -0.97 -10.76 -9.58
CA GLU A 31 -2.02 -11.79 -9.68
C GLU A 31 -3.44 -11.20 -9.60
N TYR A 32 -3.55 -9.87 -9.63
CA TYR A 32 -4.79 -9.09 -9.44
C TYR A 32 -5.37 -9.18 -8.02
N ASP A 33 -4.57 -9.62 -7.04
CA ASP A 33 -4.97 -9.59 -5.63
C ASP A 33 -4.83 -8.18 -5.06
N VAL A 34 -5.84 -7.76 -4.28
CA VAL A 34 -5.83 -6.44 -3.64
C VAL A 34 -4.93 -6.49 -2.41
N ALA A 35 -3.71 -6.00 -2.55
CA ALA A 35 -2.73 -5.94 -1.47
C ALA A 35 -3.08 -4.90 -0.40
N LEU A 36 -3.68 -3.77 -0.79
CA LEU A 36 -4.01 -2.66 0.11
C LEU A 36 -5.19 -1.85 -0.40
N VAL A 37 -6.05 -1.41 0.54
CA VAL A 37 -7.07 -0.38 0.29
C VAL A 37 -6.95 0.72 1.33
N LEU A 38 -6.71 1.95 0.87
CA LEU A 38 -6.86 3.15 1.67
C LEU A 38 -8.13 3.90 1.26
N LYS A 39 -8.82 4.45 2.26
CA LYS A 39 -9.95 5.36 2.04
C LYS A 39 -9.73 6.66 2.77
N GLU A 40 -10.14 7.77 2.17
CA GLU A 40 -10.36 9.00 2.91
C GLU A 40 -11.75 8.96 3.54
N THR A 41 -11.85 9.38 4.80
CA THR A 41 -13.13 9.54 5.48
C THR A 41 -13.00 10.66 6.51
N ASN A 42 -13.68 11.79 6.29
CA ASN A 42 -13.81 12.90 7.24
C ASN A 42 -12.46 13.45 7.75
N GLY A 43 -11.47 13.59 6.87
CA GLY A 43 -10.12 14.04 7.16
C GLY A 43 -9.16 12.94 7.64
N PHE A 44 -9.63 11.71 7.78
CA PHE A 44 -8.82 10.56 8.18
C PHE A 44 -8.46 9.68 6.99
N ILE A 45 -7.22 9.16 6.98
CA ILE A 45 -6.85 8.04 6.12
C ILE A 45 -7.17 6.75 6.87
N LYS A 46 -8.12 5.98 6.35
CA LYS A 46 -8.50 4.66 6.84
C LYS A 46 -7.80 3.59 6.02
N VAL A 47 -7.06 2.71 6.68
CA VAL A 47 -6.63 1.44 6.09
C VAL A 47 -7.84 0.50 6.13
N SER A 48 -8.49 0.29 4.99
CA SER A 48 -9.73 -0.50 4.87
C SER A 48 -9.47 -1.98 4.65
N HIS A 49 -8.35 -2.31 4.04
CA HIS A 49 -7.90 -3.68 3.80
C HIS A 49 -6.39 -3.66 3.68
N VAL A 50 -5.75 -4.68 4.23
CA VAL A 50 -4.32 -4.94 4.05
C VAL A 50 -4.15 -6.45 3.99
N ASN A 51 -3.41 -6.91 2.99
CA ASN A 51 -2.97 -8.29 2.88
C ASN A 51 -1.48 -8.38 3.21
N TYR A 52 -1.00 -9.60 3.45
CA TYR A 52 0.40 -9.93 3.74
C TYR A 52 0.96 -9.28 5.04
N GLY A 53 2.20 -9.63 5.38
CA GLY A 53 2.92 -8.97 6.46
C GLY A 53 3.27 -7.54 6.04
N SER A 54 2.58 -6.55 6.63
CA SER A 54 2.73 -5.15 6.25
C SER A 54 3.02 -4.26 7.45
N ASP A 55 3.92 -3.29 7.28
CA ASP A 55 4.22 -2.26 8.26
C ASP A 55 3.73 -0.89 7.80
N PHE A 56 3.34 -0.07 8.78
CA PHE A 56 2.81 1.27 8.58
C PHE A 56 3.62 2.25 9.42
N TYR A 57 4.17 3.28 8.77
CA TYR A 57 4.86 4.37 9.45
C TYR A 57 4.09 5.65 9.20
N VAL A 58 3.64 6.30 10.28
CA VAL A 58 2.82 7.50 10.22
C VAL A 58 3.59 8.65 10.84
N ASN A 59 3.74 9.73 10.09
CA ASN A 59 4.12 11.03 10.63
C ASN A 59 2.93 11.98 10.50
N ALA A 60 2.26 12.26 11.62
CA ALA A 60 1.07 13.10 11.65
C ALA A 60 1.39 14.58 11.42
N ASP A 61 2.58 15.03 11.82
CA ASP A 61 2.99 16.44 11.69
C ASP A 61 3.21 16.83 10.23
N THR A 62 3.83 15.93 9.46
CA THR A 62 4.09 16.12 8.03
C THR A 62 3.01 15.53 7.13
N LYS A 63 2.01 14.83 7.70
CA LYS A 63 0.99 14.05 6.98
C LYS A 63 1.61 13.07 6.00
N GLU A 64 2.60 12.32 6.45
CA GLU A 64 3.27 11.27 5.68
C GLU A 64 2.83 9.89 6.17
N LEU A 65 2.51 9.01 5.22
CA LEU A 65 2.21 7.60 5.46
C LEU A 65 3.10 6.76 4.55
N ILE A 66 3.96 5.94 5.15
CA ILE A 66 4.80 4.95 4.46
C ILE A 66 4.22 3.57 4.71
N LEU A 67 4.04 2.82 3.64
CA LEU A 67 3.40 1.51 3.60
C LEU A 67 4.42 0.52 3.06
N GLU A 68 4.86 -0.41 3.90
CA GLU A 68 5.76 -1.48 3.47
C GLU A 68 4.99 -2.79 3.43
N ILE A 69 4.68 -3.26 2.22
CA ILE A 69 3.90 -4.47 2.00
C ILE A 69 4.85 -5.57 1.54
N ARG A 70 4.91 -6.68 2.29
CA ARG A 70 5.79 -7.81 2.00
C ARG A 70 4.97 -9.01 1.58
N ASN A 71 4.66 -9.08 0.27
CA ASN A 71 4.10 -10.29 -0.30
C ASN A 71 5.17 -11.40 -0.29
N PRO A 72 4.97 -12.50 0.46
CA PRO A 72 5.98 -13.56 0.58
C PRO A 72 6.17 -14.35 -0.72
N TYR A 73 5.21 -14.30 -1.65
CA TYR A 73 5.30 -14.99 -2.94
C TYR A 73 6.18 -14.24 -3.95
N ASN A 74 6.39 -12.94 -3.73
CA ASN A 74 7.26 -12.09 -4.55
C ASN A 74 8.71 -12.03 -4.06
N ALA A 75 8.99 -12.60 -2.89
CA ALA A 75 10.37 -12.91 -2.53
C ALA A 75 10.82 -14.00 -3.48
N LYS A 76 11.72 -13.68 -4.43
CA LYS A 76 12.33 -14.66 -5.33
C LYS A 76 12.56 -15.96 -4.56
N LEU A 77 11.82 -17.00 -4.92
CA LEU A 77 12.11 -18.33 -4.40
C LEU A 77 13.58 -18.58 -4.73
N PRO A 78 14.41 -19.00 -3.76
CA PRO A 78 15.79 -19.36 -4.06
C PRO A 78 15.75 -20.41 -5.18
N ASP A 79 16.60 -20.23 -6.20
CA ASP A 79 16.73 -21.19 -7.29
C ASP A 79 16.89 -22.59 -6.68
N MET A 80 15.87 -23.43 -6.82
CA MET A 80 15.93 -24.81 -6.40
C MET A 80 16.72 -25.57 -7.46
N ASN A 81 18.03 -25.68 -7.25
CA ASN A 81 18.91 -26.58 -7.99
C ASN A 81 18.56 -28.05 -7.72
#